data_AF-A0A2E6C318-F1
#
_entry.id   AF-A0A2E6C318-F1
#
_cell.length_a   1.000
_cell.length_b   1.000
_cell.length_c   1.000
_cell.angle_alpha   90.00
_cell.angle_beta   90.00
_cell.angle_gamma   90.00
#
_symmetry.space_group_name_H-M   'P 1'
#
loop_
_entity.id
_entity.type
_entity.pdbx_description
1 polymer ?
#
loop_
_entity_poly.entity_id
_entity_poly.type
_entity_poly.pdbx_seq_one_letter_code
_entity_poly.pdbx_strand_id
1 'polypeptide(L)'
;MEFDFNQVWIVPELRHGLVYYKAESDSQLTKGLAALLIKGLSGNSPQDISNVTTDFIGDLGLKSALTPSRTNGLLNMFNLMQTQAREFL
;
A
#
# COMPACT_ATOMS: atom_id res chain seq x y z
N MET A 1 -1.79 -19.24 -21.36
CA MET A 1 -2.49 -18.29 -20.47
C MET A 1 -1.70 -18.32 -19.18
N GLU A 2 -0.83 -17.33 -18.98
CA GLU A 2 0.08 -17.26 -17.85
C GLU A 2 -0.69 -16.59 -16.71
N PHE A 3 -1.03 -17.35 -15.67
CA PHE A 3 -1.65 -16.80 -14.48
C PHE A 3 -0.55 -16.08 -13.69
N ASP A 4 -0.57 -14.75 -13.69
CA ASP A 4 0.33 -13.97 -12.85
C ASP A 4 -0.16 -14.06 -11.39
N PHE A 5 0.39 -15.02 -10.64
CA PHE A 5 0.02 -15.33 -9.25
C PHE A 5 0.40 -14.23 -8.24
N ASN A 6 0.90 -13.08 -8.71
CA ASN A 6 1.41 -12.01 -7.85
C ASN A 6 0.55 -10.74 -7.87
N GLN A 7 -0.67 -10.81 -8.39
CA GLN A 7 -1.58 -9.69 -8.40
C GLN A 7 -2.08 -9.37 -6.98
N VAL A 8 -2.20 -8.07 -6.72
CA VAL A 8 -2.82 -7.52 -5.51
C VAL A 8 -3.90 -6.54 -5.95
N TRP A 9 -5.11 -6.72 -5.44
CA TRP A 9 -6.21 -5.79 -5.66
C TRP A 9 -6.33 -4.93 -4.41
N ILE A 10 -6.23 -3.62 -4.57
CA ILE A 10 -6.37 -2.65 -3.48
C ILE A 10 -7.52 -1.72 -3.84
N VAL A 11 -8.48 -1.59 -2.91
CA VAL A 11 -9.68 -0.77 -3.09
C VAL A 11 -9.72 0.28 -1.97
N PRO A 12 -9.80 1.58 -2.33
CA PRO A 12 -10.01 2.64 -1.36
C PRO A 12 -11.52 2.87 -1.13
N GLU A 13 -11.86 3.39 0.04
CA GLU A 13 -13.20 3.85 0.38
C GLU A 13 -13.12 5.11 1.23
N LEU A 14 -13.78 6.20 0.79
CA LEU A 14 -13.86 7.43 1.55
C LEU A 14 -15.05 7.38 2.53
N ARG A 15 -14.77 7.51 3.82
CA ARG A 15 -15.78 7.55 4.90
C ARG A 15 -15.52 8.74 5.80
N HIS A 16 -16.47 9.65 5.90
CA HIS A 16 -16.37 10.85 6.75
C HIS A 16 -15.06 11.66 6.51
N GLY A 17 -14.62 11.76 5.25
CA GLY A 17 -13.40 12.49 4.87
C GLY A 17 -12.09 11.71 5.10
N LEU A 18 -12.16 10.46 5.56
CA LEU A 18 -11.00 9.59 5.79
C LEU A 18 -11.01 8.41 4.81
N VAL A 19 -9.85 8.04 4.28
CA VAL A 19 -9.71 6.92 3.36
C VAL A 19 -9.46 5.64 4.14
N TYR A 20 -10.15 4.57 3.78
CA TYR A 20 -9.92 3.22 4.28
C TYR A 20 -9.62 2.28 3.13
N TYR A 21 -8.64 1.40 3.30
CA TYR A 21 -8.24 0.48 2.25
C TYR A 21 -8.57 -0.96 2.60
N LYS A 22 -8.90 -1.75 1.58
CA LYS A 22 -8.95 -3.21 1.63
C LYS A 22 -8.07 -3.76 0.52
N ALA A 23 -7.45 -4.92 0.76
CA ALA A 23 -6.71 -5.61 -0.27
C ALA A 23 -6.89 -7.12 -0.25
N GLU A 24 -6.71 -7.75 -1.40
CA GLU A 24 -6.68 -9.20 -1.60
C GLU A 24 -5.55 -9.59 -2.56
N SER A 25 -4.97 -10.78 -2.37
CA SER A 25 -3.90 -11.32 -3.23
C SER A 25 -3.85 -12.85 -3.13
N ASP A 26 -3.27 -13.55 -4.10
CA ASP A 26 -3.07 -15.00 -3.98
C ASP A 26 -1.78 -15.35 -3.19
N SER A 27 -0.92 -14.37 -2.93
CA SER A 27 0.37 -14.54 -2.26
C SER A 27 0.32 -14.08 -0.81
N GLN A 28 0.62 -14.97 0.15
CA GLN A 28 0.68 -14.65 1.58
C GLN A 28 1.70 -13.52 1.88
N LEU A 29 2.79 -13.47 1.13
CA LEU A 29 3.81 -12.44 1.28
C LEU A 29 3.28 -11.08 0.83
N THR A 30 2.62 -11.02 -0.33
CA THR A 30 2.03 -9.79 -0.88
C THR A 30 0.88 -9.30 0.02
N LYS A 31 0.07 -10.21 0.56
CA LYS A 31 -0.92 -9.89 1.62
C LYS A 31 -0.27 -9.21 2.82
N GLY A 32 0.87 -9.71 3.30
CA GLY A 32 1.57 -9.15 4.45
C GLY A 32 2.04 -7.72 4.22
N LEU A 33 2.63 -7.44 3.04
CA LEU A 33 3.07 -6.10 2.66
C LEU A 33 1.88 -5.14 2.48
N ALA A 34 0.80 -5.59 1.84
CA ALA A 34 -0.42 -4.80 1.70
C ALA A 34 -1.06 -4.49 3.06
N ALA A 35 -1.13 -5.47 3.96
CA ALA A 35 -1.67 -5.28 5.30
C ALA A 35 -0.88 -4.23 6.12
N LEU A 36 0.45 -4.18 5.97
CA LEU A 36 1.27 -3.15 6.59
C LEU A 36 0.88 -1.75 6.10
N LEU A 37 0.77 -1.56 4.79
CA LEU A 37 0.37 -0.28 4.20
C LEU A 37 -1.06 0.11 4.59
N ILE A 38 -2.00 -0.84 4.54
CA ILE A 38 -3.39 -0.61 4.95
C ILE A 38 -3.44 -0.12 6.39
N LYS A 39 -2.68 -0.74 7.29
CA LYS A 39 -2.63 -0.36 8.71
C LYS A 39 -2.06 1.04 8.90
N GLY A 40 -1.07 1.44 8.10
CA GLY A 40 -0.45 2.76 8.20
C GLY A 40 -1.28 3.88 7.58
N LEU A 41 -1.96 3.61 6.46
CA LEU A 41 -2.61 4.65 5.65
C LEU A 41 -4.12 4.79 5.93
N SER A 42 -4.80 3.71 6.33
CA SER A 42 -6.25 3.78 6.56
C SER A 42 -6.59 4.67 7.76
N GLY A 43 -7.70 5.42 7.66
CA GLY A 43 -8.15 6.36 8.68
C GLY A 43 -7.47 7.73 8.61
N ASN A 44 -6.74 8.03 7.55
CA ASN A 44 -6.15 9.35 7.29
C ASN A 44 -6.89 10.06 6.16
N SER A 45 -6.74 11.39 6.07
CA SER A 45 -7.33 12.15 4.98
C SER A 45 -6.64 11.87 3.64
N PRO A 46 -7.32 12.06 2.50
CA PRO A 46 -6.68 11.99 1.18
C PRO A 46 -5.41 12.84 1.06
N GLN A 47 -5.42 14.03 1.66
CA GLN A 47 -4.30 14.96 1.65
C GLN A 47 -3.11 14.41 2.44
N ASP A 48 -3.36 13.89 3.64
CA ASP A 48 -2.31 13.33 4.50
C ASP A 48 -1.65 12.12 3.83
N ILE A 49 -2.45 11.20 3.27
CA ILE A 49 -1.95 10.01 2.56
C ILE A 49 -1.07 10.41 1.37
N SER A 50 -1.51 11.42 0.61
CA SER A 50 -0.78 11.94 -0.55
C SER A 50 0.56 12.59 -0.19
N ASN A 51 0.71 13.07 1.04
CA ASN A 51 1.91 13.74 1.54
C ASN A 51 2.87 12.78 2.26
N VAL A 52 2.49 11.51 2.49
CA VAL A 52 3.40 10.53 3.11
C VAL A 52 4.63 10.33 2.23
N THR A 53 5.82 10.42 2.83
CA THR A 53 7.10 10.10 2.16
C THR A 53 7.45 8.63 2.35
N THR A 54 8.39 8.11 1.57
CA THR A 54 8.83 6.70 1.65
C THR A 54 9.84 6.44 2.78
N ASP A 55 10.06 7.41 3.66
CA ASP A 55 11.04 7.32 4.76
C ASP A 55 10.71 6.20 5.75
N PHE A 56 9.42 5.89 5.92
CA PHE A 56 8.94 4.78 6.76
C PHE A 56 9.57 3.42 6.41
N ILE A 57 10.00 3.22 5.16
CA ILE A 57 10.66 1.97 4.74
C ILE A 57 12.02 1.83 5.43
N GLY A 58 12.73 2.95 5.62
CA GLY A 58 13.95 3.02 6.40
C GLY A 58 13.68 2.88 7.90
N ASP A 59 12.73 3.67 8.41
CA ASP A 59 12.44 3.77 9.85
C ASP A 59 11.94 2.45 10.44
N LEU A 60 11.17 1.68 9.66
CA LEU A 60 10.70 0.35 10.05
C LEU A 60 11.76 -0.76 9.86
N GLY A 61 12.97 -0.42 9.41
CA GLY A 61 14.04 -1.39 9.13
C GLY A 61 13.73 -2.34 7.96
N LEU A 62 12.74 -2.02 7.12
CA LEU A 62 12.29 -2.90 6.04
C LEU A 62 13.34 -3.03 4.93
N LYS A 63 14.19 -2.02 4.75
CA LYS A 63 15.26 -2.04 3.74
C LYS A 63 16.21 -3.23 3.89
N SER A 64 16.51 -3.65 5.12
CA SER A 64 17.40 -4.80 5.38
C SER A 64 16.65 -6.13 5.47
N ALA A 65 15.34 -6.10 5.73
CA ALA A 65 14.51 -7.31 5.86
C ALA A 65 13.94 -7.81 4.51
N LEU A 66 13.89 -6.95 3.48
CA LEU A 66 13.26 -7.25 2.20
C LEU A 66 14.30 -7.42 1.07
N THR A 67 14.03 -8.37 0.16
CA THR A 67 14.79 -8.46 -1.10
C THR A 67 14.40 -7.29 -2.02
N PRO A 68 15.26 -6.90 -2.99
CA PRO A 68 14.95 -5.78 -3.89
C PRO A 68 13.59 -5.88 -4.58
N SER A 69 13.22 -7.08 -5.04
CA SER A 69 11.91 -7.33 -5.65
C SER A 69 10.75 -7.05 -4.69
N ARG A 70 10.88 -7.41 -3.40
CA ARG A 70 9.85 -7.18 -2.38
C ARG A 70 9.71 -5.70 -2.03
N THR A 71 10.83 -5.00 -1.91
CA THR A 71 10.84 -3.54 -1.70
C THR A 71 10.16 -2.82 -2.86
N ASN A 72 10.42 -3.23 -4.09
CA ASN A 72 9.76 -2.67 -5.27
C ASN A 72 8.24 -2.94 -5.26
N GLY A 73 7.83 -4.15 -4.88
CA GLY A 73 6.41 -4.48 -4.71
C GLY A 73 5.71 -3.59 -3.66
N LEU A 74 6.35 -3.38 -2.50
CA LEU A 74 5.84 -2.48 -1.46
C LEU A 74 5.70 -1.04 -1.98
N LEU A 75 6.73 -0.51 -2.65
CA LEU A 75 6.71 0.83 -3.23
C LEU A 75 5.63 1.01 -4.29
N ASN A 76 5.44 0.01 -5.16
CA ASN A 76 4.40 0.05 -6.19
C ASN A 76 2.99 0.09 -5.58
N MET A 77 2.74 -0.72 -4.56
CA MET A 77 1.47 -0.69 -3.81
C MET A 77 1.26 0.65 -3.10
N PHE A 78 2.30 1.18 -2.46
CA PHE A 78 2.26 2.48 -1.80
C PHE A 78 1.89 3.61 -2.80
N ASN A 79 2.56 3.66 -3.94
CA ASN A 79 2.30 4.65 -4.99
C ASN A 79 0.88 4.52 -5.57
N LEU A 80 0.38 3.28 -5.74
CA LEU A 80 -0.99 3.02 -6.16
C LEU A 80 -1.98 3.59 -5.13
N MET A 81 -1.78 3.31 -3.84
CA MET A 81 -2.63 3.80 -2.76
C MET A 81 -2.63 5.33 -2.68
N GLN A 82 -1.48 5.99 -2.86
CA GLN A 82 -1.42 7.45 -2.92
C GLN A 82 -2.15 8.02 -4.14
N THR A 83 -2.04 7.36 -5.30
CA THR A 83 -2.79 7.75 -6.50
C THR A 83 -4.30 7.63 -6.27
N GLN A 84 -4.74 6.51 -5.71
CA GLN A 84 -6.13 6.27 -5.32
C GLN A 84 -6.65 7.28 -4.29
N ALA A 85 -5.83 7.68 -3.31
CA ALA A 85 -6.22 8.73 -2.36
C ALA A 85 -6.43 10.08 -3.05
N ARG A 86 -5.55 10.46 -3.99
CA ARG A 86 -5.64 11.73 -4.71
C ARG A 86 -6.91 11.88 -5.54
N GLU A 87 -7.58 10.78 -5.89
CA GLU A 87 -8.87 10.82 -6.59
C GLU A 87 -10.02 11.35 -5.70
N PHE A 88 -9.82 11.47 -4.38
CA PHE A 88 -10.78 12.04 -3.43
C PHE A 88 -10.49 13.50 -3.03
N LEU A 89 -9.50 14.14 -3.65
CA LEU A 89 -9.18 15.57 -3.47
C LEU A 89 -10.04 16.44 -4.38
#